data_AF-A0A349MFN9-F1
#
_entry.id   AF-A0A349MFN9-F1
#
_cell.length_a   1.000
_cell.length_b   1.000
_cell.length_c   1.000
_cell.angle_alpha   90.00
_cell.angle_beta   90.00
_cell.angle_gamma   90.00
#
_symmetry.space_group_name_H-M   'P 1'
#
loop_
_entity.id
_entity.type
_entity.pdbx_description
1 polymer ?
#
loop_
_entity_poly.entity_id
_entity_poly.type
_entity_poly.pdbx_seq_one_letter_code
_entity_poly.pdbx_strand_id
1 'polypeptide(L)'
;MTWKIRTASAFIASGFLWINTACASNLVVFEAKGAGLKTGQVIDSGLPLKLAEGESAALIAETGRIIRLKGPYDAAPLAEGSGGVGSVKDAMASLLNSGVKEKSALGATRSADSAFKMAKEGKKLPNPWVIDVTENADHCYREGERLVFWRPDSTTDVKIRVVLGQETWKARTDWPKGKNNLLLPANAPVQDGLSMTLEMDGKKTASVLHLVPNALPSDPAKAAWMHEKGCKHQFMALLGTFNQ
;
A
#
# COMPACT_ATOMS: atom_id res chain seq x y z
N MET A 1 56.48 -68.15 14.67
CA MET A 1 56.72 -67.00 13.78
C MET A 1 55.65 -65.96 14.07
N THR A 2 56.03 -64.92 14.81
CA THR A 2 55.16 -63.87 15.36
C THR A 2 55.27 -62.63 14.50
N TRP A 3 54.16 -62.14 13.93
CA TRP A 3 54.13 -60.90 13.15
C TRP A 3 53.29 -59.84 13.86
N LYS A 4 53.94 -58.72 14.19
CA LYS A 4 53.36 -57.52 14.83
C LYS A 4 52.72 -56.57 13.81
N ILE A 5 51.47 -56.20 14.10
CA ILE A 5 50.83 -54.87 14.14
C ILE A 5 51.14 -53.85 13.02
N ARG A 6 50.08 -53.29 12.42
CA ARG A 6 49.93 -51.84 12.18
C ARG A 6 48.47 -51.45 11.96
N THR A 7 47.87 -50.88 13.00
CA THR A 7 46.59 -50.16 12.99
C THR A 7 46.77 -48.79 12.35
N ALA A 8 45.96 -48.47 11.35
CA ALA A 8 45.82 -47.12 10.80
C ALA A 8 44.42 -46.59 11.14
N SER A 9 44.34 -45.68 12.11
CA SER A 9 43.13 -44.94 12.44
C SER A 9 42.91 -43.84 11.40
N ALA A 10 41.93 -44.01 10.53
CA ALA A 10 41.44 -42.95 9.65
C ALA A 10 40.25 -42.24 10.33
N PHE A 11 40.50 -41.10 10.96
CA PHE A 11 39.46 -40.15 11.37
C PHE A 11 38.89 -39.49 10.12
N ILE A 12 37.69 -39.88 9.69
CA ILE A 12 36.92 -39.13 8.69
C ILE A 12 36.22 -38.00 9.45
N ALA A 13 36.73 -36.78 9.29
CA ALA A 13 36.08 -35.58 9.76
C ALA A 13 34.77 -35.36 8.96
N SER A 14 33.63 -35.66 9.57
CA SER A 14 32.32 -35.26 9.04
C SER A 14 32.19 -33.73 9.08
N GLY A 15 32.47 -33.09 7.94
CA GLY A 15 32.11 -31.70 7.71
C GLY A 15 30.59 -31.57 7.60
N PHE A 16 29.95 -31.03 8.63
CA PHE A 16 28.56 -30.56 8.56
C PHE A 16 28.53 -29.36 7.60
N LEU A 17 28.10 -29.59 6.36
CA LEU A 17 27.71 -28.54 5.42
C LEU A 17 26.38 -27.97 5.90
N TRP A 18 26.45 -26.82 6.57
CA TRP A 18 25.27 -25.99 6.83
C TRP A 18 24.82 -25.41 5.50
N ILE A 19 23.81 -26.03 4.89
CA ILE A 19 23.10 -25.43 3.76
C ILE A 19 22.31 -24.25 4.33
N ASN A 20 22.85 -23.04 4.15
CA ASN A 20 22.07 -21.82 4.38
C ASN A 20 20.97 -21.79 3.33
N THR A 21 19.77 -22.22 3.70
CA THR A 21 18.56 -21.93 2.93
C THR A 21 18.38 -20.42 2.96
N ALA A 22 18.80 -19.73 1.91
CA ALA A 22 18.43 -18.33 1.72
C ALA A 22 16.90 -18.30 1.62
N CYS A 23 16.23 -17.78 2.64
CA CYS A 23 14.79 -17.56 2.59
C CYS A 23 14.53 -16.49 1.53
N ALA A 24 14.22 -16.94 0.31
CA ALA A 24 13.63 -16.10 -0.72
C ALA A 24 12.31 -15.54 -0.18
N SER A 25 12.17 -14.22 -0.21
CA SER A 25 10.94 -13.52 0.17
C SER A 25 10.34 -12.89 -1.09
N ASN A 26 9.02 -12.82 -1.16
CA ASN A 26 8.34 -12.19 -2.27
C ASN A 26 8.35 -10.67 -2.10
N LEU A 27 8.72 -9.96 -3.16
CA LEU A 27 8.62 -8.51 -3.27
C LEU A 27 7.58 -8.16 -4.32
N VAL A 28 6.83 -7.08 -4.11
CA VAL A 28 5.86 -6.57 -5.09
C VAL A 28 6.38 -5.27 -5.70
N VAL A 29 6.39 -5.18 -7.02
CA VAL A 29 6.76 -3.97 -7.75
C VAL A 29 5.73 -2.89 -7.48
N PHE A 30 6.14 -1.83 -6.80
CA PHE A 30 5.34 -0.62 -6.59
C PHE A 30 5.37 0.27 -7.84
N GLU A 31 6.58 0.58 -8.30
CA GLU A 31 6.81 1.38 -9.49
C GLU A 31 8.01 0.83 -10.24
N ALA A 32 8.00 0.96 -11.56
CA ALA A 32 9.14 0.64 -12.38
C ALA A 32 9.24 1.60 -13.56
N LYS A 33 10.47 1.91 -13.93
CA LYS A 33 10.83 2.64 -15.14
C LYS A 33 11.84 1.79 -15.89
N GLY A 34 11.44 1.26 -17.05
CA GLY A 34 12.25 0.31 -17.82
C GLY A 34 12.16 -1.13 -17.29
N ALA A 35 13.08 -1.99 -17.70
CA ALA A 35 13.27 -3.39 -17.29
C ALA A 35 12.07 -4.35 -17.52
N GLY A 36 11.01 -3.91 -18.20
CA GLY A 36 9.82 -4.72 -18.49
C GLY A 36 9.00 -5.11 -17.26
N LEU A 37 9.28 -4.52 -16.10
CA LEU A 37 8.55 -4.77 -14.86
C LEU A 37 7.19 -4.07 -14.87
N LYS A 38 6.17 -4.72 -14.31
CA LYS A 38 4.82 -4.16 -14.18
C LYS A 38 4.50 -3.86 -12.72
N THR A 39 3.85 -2.73 -12.45
CA THR A 39 3.26 -2.44 -11.13
C THR A 39 2.35 -3.58 -10.68
N GLY A 40 2.50 -4.02 -9.43
CA GLY A 40 1.82 -5.18 -8.85
C GLY A 40 2.48 -6.53 -9.14
N GLN A 41 3.52 -6.59 -9.99
CA GLN A 41 4.24 -7.83 -10.27
C GLN A 41 4.97 -8.34 -9.03
N VAL A 42 4.89 -9.65 -8.77
CA VAL A 42 5.68 -10.33 -7.75
C VAL A 42 7.05 -10.71 -8.31
N ILE A 43 8.11 -10.43 -7.56
CA ILE A 43 9.48 -10.86 -7.87
C ILE A 43 10.10 -11.55 -6.66
N ASP A 44 11.02 -12.48 -6.92
CA ASP A 44 11.78 -13.18 -5.90
C ASP A 44 12.93 -12.29 -5.39
N SER A 45 13.02 -12.07 -4.08
CA SER A 45 14.06 -11.24 -3.47
C SER A 45 15.48 -11.80 -3.57
N GLY A 46 15.62 -13.11 -3.80
CA GLY A 46 16.90 -13.81 -3.92
C GLY A 46 17.43 -13.88 -5.36
N LEU A 47 16.58 -13.64 -6.36
CA LEU A 47 17.00 -13.63 -7.76
C LEU A 47 17.59 -12.27 -8.16
N PRO A 48 18.67 -12.23 -8.96
CA PRO A 48 19.23 -10.99 -9.46
C PRO A 48 18.20 -10.20 -10.27
N LEU A 49 18.03 -8.93 -9.92
CA LEU A 49 17.29 -7.97 -10.73
C LEU A 49 18.30 -7.14 -11.51
N LYS A 50 18.11 -7.07 -12.83
CA LYS A 50 18.94 -6.25 -13.72
C LYS A 50 18.20 -4.96 -14.06
N LEU A 51 18.83 -3.84 -13.78
CA LEU A 51 18.38 -2.50 -14.19
C LEU A 51 19.53 -1.83 -14.94
N ALA A 52 19.29 -1.45 -16.19
CA ALA A 52 20.21 -0.66 -17.00
C ALA A 52 20.25 0.80 -16.51
N GLU A 53 21.24 1.56 -16.99
CA GLU A 53 21.33 2.98 -16.70
C GLU A 53 20.02 3.72 -17.06
N GLY A 54 19.55 4.58 -16.15
CA GLY A 54 18.29 5.31 -16.30
C GLY A 54 17.02 4.52 -15.96
N GLU A 55 17.14 3.20 -15.72
CA GLU A 55 16.07 2.35 -15.20
C GLU A 55 16.00 2.41 -13.66
N SER A 56 14.80 2.19 -13.12
CA SER A 56 14.58 2.18 -11.67
C SER A 56 13.39 1.32 -11.29
N ALA A 57 13.42 0.75 -10.09
CA ALA A 57 12.30 0.01 -9.52
C ALA A 57 12.11 0.37 -8.04
N ALA A 58 10.87 0.48 -7.60
CA ALA A 58 10.48 0.52 -6.20
C ALA A 58 9.74 -0.77 -5.88
N LEU A 59 10.16 -1.45 -4.81
CA LEU A 59 9.66 -2.76 -4.42
C LEU A 59 9.15 -2.69 -2.98
N ILE A 60 8.02 -3.34 -2.72
CA ILE A 60 7.44 -3.47 -1.37
C ILE A 60 7.64 -4.90 -0.88
N ALA A 61 8.32 -5.03 0.25
CA ALA A 61 8.46 -6.29 0.96
C ALA A 61 7.25 -6.59 1.84
N GLU A 62 7.12 -7.84 2.28
CA GLU A 62 6.08 -8.26 3.22
C GLU A 62 6.05 -7.46 4.54
N THR A 63 7.19 -6.95 4.98
CA THR A 63 7.26 -6.10 6.18
C THR A 63 6.72 -4.69 5.96
N GLY A 64 6.31 -4.35 4.73
CA GLY A 64 5.97 -2.99 4.31
C GLY A 64 7.20 -2.09 4.13
N ARG A 65 8.41 -2.67 4.08
CA ARG A 65 9.63 -1.94 3.71
C ARG A 65 9.64 -1.68 2.21
N ILE A 66 9.99 -0.45 1.83
CA ILE A 66 10.15 -0.03 0.44
C ILE A 66 11.64 -0.02 0.08
N ILE A 67 11.98 -0.77 -0.97
CA ILE A 67 13.33 -0.86 -1.52
C ILE A 67 13.32 -0.12 -2.85
N ARG A 68 14.14 0.93 -2.98
CA ARG A 68 14.24 1.72 -4.22
C ARG A 68 15.59 1.44 -4.87
N LEU A 69 15.55 0.88 -6.08
CA LEU A 69 16.70 0.49 -6.86
C LEU A 69 16.83 1.42 -8.08
N LYS A 70 18.07 1.80 -8.40
CA LYS A 70 18.40 2.59 -9.59
C LYS A 70 19.50 1.88 -10.34
N GLY A 71 19.38 1.84 -11.66
CA GLY A 71 20.42 1.29 -12.52
C GLY A 71 21.65 2.21 -12.62
N PRO A 72 22.82 1.66 -12.97
CA PRO A 72 23.07 0.24 -13.24
C PRO A 72 23.00 -0.60 -11.96
N TYR A 73 22.27 -1.72 -12.02
CA TYR A 73 22.07 -2.65 -10.90
C TYR A 73 22.01 -4.08 -11.45
N ASP A 74 22.78 -5.00 -10.87
CA ASP A 74 22.78 -6.43 -11.20
C ASP A 74 23.08 -7.22 -9.92
N ALA A 75 22.09 -7.27 -9.03
CA ALA A 75 22.19 -7.96 -7.75
C ALA A 75 20.79 -8.38 -7.26
N ALA A 76 20.74 -9.21 -6.22
CA ALA A 76 19.49 -9.54 -5.55
C ALA A 76 18.94 -8.28 -4.85
N PRO A 77 17.64 -7.95 -4.97
CA PRO A 77 17.04 -6.74 -4.41
C PRO A 77 17.26 -6.49 -2.91
N LEU A 78 17.52 -7.55 -2.14
CA LEU A 78 17.81 -7.49 -0.70
C LEU A 78 19.31 -7.62 -0.34
N ALA A 79 20.21 -7.54 -1.33
CA ALA A 79 21.64 -7.56 -1.08
C ALA A 79 22.07 -6.37 -0.19
N GLU A 80 23.06 -6.58 0.67
CA GLU A 80 23.60 -5.51 1.53
C GLU A 80 24.02 -4.30 0.69
N GLY A 81 23.50 -3.12 1.04
CA GLY A 81 23.70 -1.88 0.27
C GLY A 81 22.54 -1.51 -0.67
N SER A 82 21.50 -2.33 -0.80
CA SER A 82 20.24 -1.92 -1.45
C SER A 82 19.59 -0.78 -0.63
N GLY A 83 19.67 0.46 -1.12
CA GLY A 83 19.12 1.63 -0.45
C GLY A 83 17.62 1.47 -0.16
N GLY A 84 17.28 1.24 1.11
CA GLY A 84 15.91 1.26 1.61
C GLY A 84 15.59 2.63 2.20
N VAL A 85 14.53 3.27 1.70
CA VAL A 85 13.98 4.49 2.30
C VAL A 85 12.50 4.24 2.55
N GLY A 86 12.13 4.11 3.81
CA GLY A 86 10.73 4.04 4.24
C GLY A 86 10.27 2.63 4.63
N SER A 87 10.01 2.47 5.93
CA SER A 87 9.17 1.43 6.49
C SER A 87 7.82 2.01 6.91
N VAL A 88 6.83 1.14 7.14
CA VAL A 88 5.54 1.56 7.74
C VAL A 88 5.75 2.28 9.08
N LYS A 89 6.79 1.94 9.84
CA LYS A 89 7.15 2.63 11.07
C LYS A 89 7.63 4.06 10.81
N ASP A 90 8.40 4.29 9.75
CA ASP A 90 8.83 5.63 9.35
C ASP A 90 7.65 6.48 8.88
N ALA A 91 6.71 5.88 8.13
CA ALA A 91 5.47 6.55 7.74
C ALA A 91 4.62 6.94 8.98
N MET A 92 4.52 6.04 9.97
CA MET A 92 3.86 6.34 11.24
C MET A 92 4.56 7.46 12.01
N ALA A 93 5.89 7.41 12.12
CA ALA A 93 6.69 8.44 12.79
C ALA A 93 6.60 9.81 12.09
N SER A 94 6.63 9.83 10.76
CA SER A 94 6.45 11.04 9.95
C SER A 94 5.09 11.69 10.23
N LEU A 95 4.02 10.90 10.29
CA LEU A 95 2.68 11.42 10.57
C LEU A 95 2.52 11.95 12.01
N LEU A 96 3.09 11.27 12.99
CA LEU A 96 3.13 11.76 14.38
C LEU A 96 3.91 13.09 14.46
N ASN A 97 5.04 13.18 13.75
CA ASN A 97 5.86 14.39 13.71
C ASN A 97 5.18 15.53 12.93
N SER A 98 4.43 15.26 11.86
CA SER A 98 3.61 16.25 11.16
C SER A 98 2.54 16.83 12.09
N GLY A 99 1.82 15.99 12.84
CA GLY A 99 0.81 16.45 13.80
C GLY A 99 1.37 17.26 14.98
N VAL A 100 2.67 17.11 15.31
CA VAL A 100 3.36 17.92 16.34
C VAL A 100 3.88 19.24 15.76
N LYS A 101 4.44 19.24 14.54
CA LYS A 101 4.93 20.47 13.87
C LYS A 101 3.80 21.43 13.50
N GLU A 102 2.62 20.91 13.17
CA GLU A 102 1.45 21.71 12.80
C GLU A 102 0.77 22.38 14.00
N LYS A 103 0.88 21.83 15.22
CA LYS A 103 0.42 22.50 16.44
C LYS A 103 1.23 23.75 16.78
N SER A 104 2.48 23.83 16.31
CA SER A 104 3.38 24.96 16.53
C SER A 104 3.35 26.03 15.43
N ALA A 105 2.66 25.77 14.30
CA ALA A 105 2.51 26.72 13.21
C ALA A 105 1.05 27.17 13.12
N LEU A 106 0.73 28.28 13.77
CA LEU A 106 -0.54 28.97 13.60
C LEU A 106 -0.75 29.30 12.10
N GLY A 107 -1.60 28.50 11.44
CA GLY A 107 -2.18 28.79 10.13
C GLY A 107 -1.43 28.27 8.90
N ALA A 108 -1.44 26.95 8.66
CA ALA A 108 -1.44 26.37 7.30
C ALA A 108 -1.63 24.84 7.28
N THR A 109 -2.82 24.38 6.88
CA THR A 109 -3.13 23.42 5.78
C THR A 109 -4.37 22.60 6.12
N ARG A 110 -5.38 22.65 5.23
CA ARG A 110 -6.71 22.03 5.46
C ARG A 110 -6.69 20.49 5.61
N SER A 111 -5.59 19.81 5.29
CA SER A 111 -5.53 18.34 5.15
C SER A 111 -4.98 17.58 6.36
N ALA A 112 -4.42 18.30 7.33
CA ALA A 112 -3.94 17.69 8.57
C ALA A 112 -4.74 18.16 9.78
N ASP A 113 -5.24 19.40 9.74
CA ASP A 113 -6.37 19.85 10.55
C ASP A 113 -7.61 18.98 10.36
N SER A 114 -7.89 18.50 9.14
CA SER A 114 -9.02 17.59 8.88
C SER A 114 -8.78 16.21 9.52
N ALA A 115 -7.60 15.61 9.36
CA ALA A 115 -7.27 14.33 9.97
C ALA A 115 -7.30 14.38 11.51
N PHE A 116 -6.80 15.48 12.12
CA PHE A 116 -6.85 15.68 13.57
C PHE A 116 -8.25 16.03 14.06
N LYS A 117 -9.04 16.82 13.30
CA LYS A 117 -10.46 17.05 13.58
C LYS A 117 -11.29 15.78 13.48
N MET A 118 -11.07 14.92 12.48
CA MET A 118 -11.76 13.66 12.33
C MET A 118 -11.53 12.73 13.52
N ALA A 119 -10.28 12.63 13.98
CA ALA A 119 -9.94 11.88 15.19
C ALA A 119 -10.63 12.48 16.44
N LYS A 120 -10.74 13.82 16.51
CA LYS A 120 -11.41 14.53 17.61
C LYS A 120 -12.94 14.47 17.56
N GLU A 121 -13.53 14.40 16.38
CA GLU A 121 -14.98 14.34 16.12
C GLU A 121 -15.50 12.89 16.05
N GLY A 122 -14.64 11.89 16.28
CA GLY A 122 -15.02 10.47 16.20
C GLY A 122 -15.34 9.97 14.79
N LYS A 123 -15.07 10.78 13.76
CA LYS A 123 -15.27 10.44 12.34
C LYS A 123 -14.09 9.60 11.83
N LYS A 124 -13.98 8.39 12.36
CA LYS A 124 -13.03 7.38 11.86
C LYS A 124 -13.68 6.62 10.71
N LEU A 125 -12.94 6.35 9.64
CA LEU A 125 -13.38 5.38 8.64
C LEU A 125 -13.70 4.05 9.35
N PRO A 126 -14.84 3.42 9.06
CA PRO A 126 -15.24 2.18 9.73
C PRO A 126 -14.30 1.01 9.42
N ASN A 127 -13.68 1.03 8.24
CA ASN A 127 -12.63 0.12 7.81
C ASN A 127 -11.82 0.78 6.67
N PRO A 128 -10.62 0.28 6.30
CA PRO A 128 -9.76 0.92 5.31
C PRO A 128 -10.17 0.70 3.85
N TRP A 129 -11.23 -0.07 3.58
CA TRP A 129 -11.63 -0.48 2.22
C TRP A 129 -12.91 0.20 1.74
N VAL A 130 -13.35 1.24 2.46
CA VAL A 130 -14.40 2.13 2.01
C VAL A 130 -13.81 3.46 1.52
N ILE A 131 -14.53 4.08 0.60
CA ILE A 131 -14.24 5.40 0.05
C ILE A 131 -15.10 6.41 0.79
N ASP A 132 -14.47 7.29 1.56
CA ASP A 132 -15.16 8.42 2.19
C ASP A 132 -15.51 9.47 1.14
N VAL A 133 -16.79 9.56 0.80
CA VAL A 133 -17.26 10.43 -0.28
C VAL A 133 -17.32 11.92 0.10
N THR A 134 -17.06 12.23 1.38
CA THR A 134 -17.15 13.60 1.89
C THR A 134 -15.86 14.40 1.76
N GLU A 135 -14.77 13.74 1.37
CA GLU A 135 -13.43 14.31 1.34
C GLU A 135 -12.90 14.50 -0.09
N ASN A 136 -12.07 15.53 -0.28
CA ASN A 136 -11.29 15.70 -1.50
C ASN A 136 -9.91 15.06 -1.28
N ALA A 137 -9.87 13.74 -1.35
CA ALA A 137 -8.66 12.96 -1.10
C ALA A 137 -8.60 11.76 -2.04
N ASP A 138 -7.39 11.27 -2.30
CA ASP A 138 -7.22 10.05 -3.08
C ASP A 138 -7.65 8.82 -2.29
N HIS A 139 -8.17 7.82 -3.02
CA HIS A 139 -8.74 6.62 -2.43
C HIS A 139 -8.17 5.36 -3.06
N CYS A 140 -7.78 4.44 -2.21
CA CYS A 140 -7.30 3.12 -2.57
C CYS A 140 -8.45 2.12 -2.56
N TYR A 141 -8.41 1.12 -3.44
CA TYR A 141 -9.37 0.03 -3.46
C TYR A 141 -8.70 -1.29 -3.78
N ARG A 142 -9.33 -2.41 -3.40
CA ARG A 142 -8.77 -3.73 -3.63
C ARG A 142 -9.01 -4.21 -5.04
N GLU A 143 -8.00 -4.86 -5.58
CA GLU A 143 -8.12 -5.57 -6.84
C GLU A 143 -9.19 -6.66 -6.78
N GLY A 144 -10.05 -6.71 -7.79
CA GLY A 144 -11.14 -7.68 -7.88
C GLY A 144 -12.33 -7.42 -6.94
N GLU A 145 -12.31 -6.37 -6.12
CA GLU A 145 -13.45 -6.00 -5.26
C GLU A 145 -14.23 -4.81 -5.82
N ARG A 146 -15.53 -4.75 -5.52
CA ARG A 146 -16.37 -3.59 -5.86
C ARG A 146 -16.09 -2.43 -4.90
N LEU A 147 -16.10 -1.21 -5.43
CA LEU A 147 -15.99 -0.02 -4.61
C LEU A 147 -17.19 0.10 -3.67
N VAL A 148 -16.90 0.43 -2.42
CA VAL A 148 -17.89 0.75 -1.39
C VAL A 148 -17.72 2.22 -1.03
N PHE A 149 -18.71 3.03 -1.38
CA PHE A 149 -18.81 4.39 -0.90
C PHE A 149 -19.31 4.40 0.53
N TRP A 150 -18.74 5.27 1.35
CA TRP A 150 -19.13 5.50 2.72
C TRP A 150 -19.41 6.98 2.99
N ARG A 151 -20.45 7.23 3.79
CA ARG A 151 -20.78 8.53 4.35
C ARG A 151 -20.87 8.45 5.88
N PRO A 152 -20.33 9.43 6.63
CA PRO A 152 -20.44 9.45 8.09
C PRO A 152 -21.88 9.69 8.57
N ASP A 153 -22.60 10.59 7.89
CA ASP A 153 -23.98 10.93 8.23
C ASP A 153 -24.95 10.22 7.27
N SER A 154 -25.85 9.42 7.84
CA SER A 154 -26.92 8.72 7.12
C SER A 154 -28.32 9.08 7.63
N THR A 155 -28.47 10.23 8.31
CA THR A 155 -29.74 10.65 8.93
C THR A 155 -30.84 11.00 7.92
N THR A 156 -30.47 11.30 6.67
CA THR A 156 -31.38 11.64 5.57
C THR A 156 -31.11 10.81 4.31
N ASP A 157 -32.13 10.74 3.46
CA ASP A 157 -31.97 10.32 2.07
C ASP A 157 -31.19 11.37 1.31
N VAL A 158 -30.24 10.94 0.48
CA VAL A 158 -29.44 11.84 -0.36
C VAL A 158 -29.40 11.32 -1.78
N LYS A 159 -29.30 12.23 -2.75
CA LYS A 159 -29.05 11.85 -4.15
C LYS A 159 -27.58 12.00 -4.43
N ILE A 160 -27.00 10.98 -5.06
CA ILE A 160 -25.63 11.06 -5.52
C ILE A 160 -25.53 11.03 -7.03
N ARG A 161 -24.49 11.70 -7.53
CA ARG A 161 -24.02 11.58 -8.90
C ARG A 161 -22.55 11.26 -8.87
N VAL A 162 -22.16 10.25 -9.61
CA VAL A 162 -20.78 9.77 -9.71
C VAL A 162 -20.36 9.90 -11.15
N VAL A 163 -19.17 10.45 -11.36
CA VAL A 163 -18.54 10.57 -12.67
C VAL A 163 -17.17 9.92 -12.56
N LEU A 164 -16.86 8.99 -13.45
CA LEU A 164 -15.57 8.34 -13.56
C LEU A 164 -14.91 8.68 -14.89
N GLY A 165 -13.57 8.85 -14.84
CA GLY A 165 -12.68 9.07 -15.97
C GLY A 165 -13.14 10.16 -16.93
N GLN A 166 -12.75 11.43 -16.74
CA GLN A 166 -13.07 12.56 -17.62
C GLN A 166 -14.46 12.48 -18.32
N GLU A 167 -15.50 12.18 -17.54
CA GLU A 167 -16.90 12.03 -18.00
C GLU A 167 -17.28 10.79 -18.84
N THR A 168 -16.39 9.83 -19.02
CA THR A 168 -16.62 8.59 -19.78
C THR A 168 -17.70 7.67 -19.19
N TRP A 169 -17.87 7.69 -17.86
CA TRP A 169 -18.91 6.93 -17.18
C TRP A 169 -19.60 7.77 -16.10
N LYS A 170 -20.93 7.62 -15.99
CA LYS A 170 -21.76 8.38 -15.05
C LYS A 170 -22.83 7.47 -14.45
N ALA A 171 -23.09 7.66 -13.15
CA ALA A 171 -24.23 7.06 -12.47
C ALA A 171 -24.92 8.07 -11.57
N ARG A 172 -26.22 7.88 -11.37
CA ARG A 172 -27.03 8.56 -10.36
C ARG A 172 -27.85 7.54 -9.61
N THR A 173 -27.96 7.71 -8.31
CA THR A 173 -28.81 6.86 -7.48
C THR A 173 -29.20 7.62 -6.23
N ASP A 174 -30.34 7.22 -5.67
CA ASP A 174 -30.71 7.59 -4.31
C ASP A 174 -29.91 6.73 -3.33
N TRP A 175 -29.42 7.35 -2.26
CA TRP A 175 -28.74 6.70 -1.15
C TRP A 175 -29.60 6.83 0.11
N PRO A 176 -30.30 5.75 0.51
CA PRO A 176 -31.32 5.81 1.54
C PRO A 176 -30.78 6.14 2.94
N LYS A 177 -31.62 6.82 3.73
CA LYS A 177 -31.45 7.03 5.16
C LYS A 177 -31.11 5.72 5.89
N GLY A 178 -30.26 5.82 6.90
CA GLY A 178 -29.79 4.70 7.72
C GLY A 178 -28.77 3.81 7.02
N LYS A 179 -28.38 4.12 5.77
CA LYS A 179 -27.32 3.42 5.05
C LYS A 179 -26.08 4.31 4.96
N ASN A 180 -25.03 3.92 5.67
CA ASN A 180 -23.71 4.55 5.58
C ASN A 180 -22.87 4.02 4.43
N ASN A 181 -23.22 2.86 3.85
CA ASN A 181 -22.50 2.25 2.73
C ASN A 181 -23.38 2.20 1.48
N LEU A 182 -22.74 2.34 0.32
CA LEU A 182 -23.35 2.15 -1.00
C LEU A 182 -22.34 1.46 -1.92
N LEU A 183 -22.76 0.36 -2.54
CA LEU A 183 -21.95 -0.34 -3.52
C LEU A 183 -22.02 0.35 -4.87
N LEU A 184 -20.87 0.56 -5.49
CA LEU A 184 -20.81 1.03 -6.86
C LEU A 184 -21.31 -0.08 -7.82
N PRO A 185 -22.03 0.28 -8.90
CA PRO A 185 -22.46 -0.68 -9.91
C PRO A 185 -21.29 -1.48 -10.51
N ALA A 186 -21.52 -2.77 -10.79
CA ALA A 186 -20.49 -3.69 -11.28
C ALA A 186 -19.96 -3.32 -12.69
N ASN A 187 -20.70 -2.53 -13.45
CA ASN A 187 -20.31 -2.04 -14.77
C ASN A 187 -19.49 -0.74 -14.72
N ALA A 188 -19.12 -0.25 -13.53
CA ALA A 188 -18.22 0.89 -13.41
C ALA A 188 -16.81 0.52 -13.90
N PRO A 189 -16.21 1.29 -14.82
CA PRO A 189 -14.91 0.97 -15.42
C PRO A 189 -13.76 1.40 -14.51
N VAL A 190 -13.69 0.83 -13.31
CA VAL A 190 -12.68 1.20 -12.30
C VAL A 190 -11.32 0.61 -12.69
N GLN A 191 -10.30 1.47 -12.72
CA GLN A 191 -8.90 1.11 -13.00
C GLN A 191 -7.95 2.00 -12.18
N ASP A 192 -6.68 1.62 -12.07
CA ASP A 192 -5.68 2.44 -11.36
C ASP A 192 -5.53 3.83 -12.00
N GLY A 193 -5.38 4.86 -11.17
CA GLY A 193 -5.23 6.25 -11.61
C GLY A 193 -6.52 6.91 -12.14
N LEU A 194 -7.68 6.29 -11.99
CA LEU A 194 -8.92 6.82 -12.55
C LEU A 194 -9.42 8.01 -11.73
N SER A 195 -9.69 9.14 -12.41
CA SER A 195 -10.32 10.30 -11.78
C SER A 195 -11.78 10.00 -11.42
N MET A 196 -12.20 10.37 -10.21
CA MET A 196 -13.58 10.31 -9.76
C MET A 196 -14.05 11.70 -9.32
N THR A 197 -15.28 12.04 -9.70
CA THR A 197 -16.02 13.17 -9.13
C THR A 197 -17.33 12.66 -8.57
N LEU A 198 -17.61 13.00 -7.31
CA LEU A 198 -18.85 12.64 -6.65
C LEU A 198 -19.56 13.91 -6.19
N GLU A 199 -20.86 13.98 -6.48
CA GLU A 199 -21.73 15.04 -6.03
C GLU A 199 -22.78 14.45 -5.08
N MET A 200 -22.86 14.99 -3.86
CA MET A 200 -23.81 14.61 -2.82
C MET A 200 -24.30 15.89 -2.13
N ASP A 201 -25.62 16.10 -2.09
CA ASP A 201 -26.26 17.29 -1.50
C ASP A 201 -25.68 18.62 -2.02
N GLY A 202 -25.42 18.68 -3.32
CA GLY A 202 -24.85 19.86 -3.99
C GLY A 202 -23.37 20.12 -3.70
N LYS A 203 -22.73 19.32 -2.84
CA LYS A 203 -21.28 19.35 -2.61
C LYS A 203 -20.60 18.40 -3.58
N LYS A 204 -19.53 18.87 -4.20
CA LYS A 204 -18.70 18.08 -5.10
C LYS A 204 -17.37 17.75 -4.44
N THR A 205 -16.97 16.49 -4.55
CA THR A 205 -15.64 16.00 -4.20
C THR A 205 -14.96 15.44 -5.43
N ALA A 206 -13.64 15.61 -5.50
CA ALA A 206 -12.79 15.09 -6.55
C ALA A 206 -11.63 14.29 -5.93
N SER A 207 -11.31 13.17 -6.56
CA SER A 207 -10.31 12.21 -6.08
C SER A 207 -9.71 11.42 -7.23
N VAL A 208 -8.54 10.81 -7.01
CA VAL A 208 -8.02 9.73 -7.85
C VAL A 208 -8.20 8.38 -7.15
N LEU A 209 -8.59 7.36 -7.91
CA LEU A 209 -8.73 5.99 -7.45
C LEU A 209 -7.45 5.21 -7.73
N HIS A 210 -6.87 4.61 -6.69
CA HIS A 210 -5.64 3.81 -6.77
C HIS A 210 -5.89 2.35 -6.45
N LEU A 211 -5.44 1.45 -7.33
CA LEU A 211 -5.56 0.01 -7.14
C LEU A 211 -4.52 -0.47 -6.10
N VAL A 212 -4.97 -1.31 -5.17
CA VAL A 212 -4.11 -2.08 -4.26
C VAL A 212 -4.07 -3.52 -4.77
N PRO A 213 -2.93 -4.00 -5.29
CA PRO A 213 -2.81 -5.35 -5.83
C PRO A 213 -3.08 -6.43 -4.78
N ASN A 214 -3.75 -7.50 -5.18
CA ASN A 214 -3.97 -8.66 -4.31
C ASN A 214 -2.67 -9.43 -4.02
N ALA A 215 -1.66 -9.24 -4.86
CA ALA A 215 -0.33 -9.82 -4.71
C ALA A 215 0.43 -9.32 -3.46
N LEU A 216 -0.01 -8.23 -2.82
CA LEU A 216 0.62 -7.72 -1.60
C LEU A 216 0.42 -8.69 -0.43
N PRO A 217 1.51 -9.23 0.13
CA PRO A 217 1.45 -10.43 0.96
C PRO A 217 0.92 -10.20 2.39
N SER A 218 0.80 -8.94 2.83
CA SER A 218 0.46 -8.60 4.21
C SER A 218 -0.22 -7.24 4.34
N ASP A 219 -0.84 -6.97 5.48
CA ASP A 219 -1.42 -5.66 5.75
C ASP A 219 -0.37 -4.53 5.92
N PRO A 220 0.81 -4.76 6.52
CA PRO A 220 1.91 -3.80 6.43
C PRO A 220 2.30 -3.44 5.00
N ALA A 221 2.37 -4.42 4.09
CA ALA A 221 2.66 -4.17 2.68
C ALA A 221 1.54 -3.34 2.00
N LYS A 222 0.27 -3.65 2.28
CA LYS A 222 -0.88 -2.84 1.82
C LYS A 222 -0.86 -1.43 2.40
N ALA A 223 -0.47 -1.26 3.66
CA ALA A 223 -0.36 0.04 4.29
C ALA A 223 0.76 0.87 3.64
N ALA A 224 1.94 0.27 3.39
CA ALA A 224 3.00 0.93 2.65
C ALA A 224 2.53 1.38 1.26
N TRP A 225 1.82 0.52 0.54
CA TRP A 225 1.22 0.86 -0.76
C TRP A 225 0.25 2.04 -0.68
N MET A 226 -0.70 1.99 0.27
CA MET A 226 -1.67 3.08 0.49
C MET A 226 -1.00 4.40 0.84
N HIS A 227 0.08 4.36 1.64
CA HIS A 227 0.83 5.54 2.01
C HIS A 227 1.48 6.20 0.80
N GLU A 228 2.17 5.43 -0.03
CA GLU A 228 2.86 5.94 -1.22
C GLU A 228 1.87 6.46 -2.28
N LYS A 229 0.69 5.84 -2.39
CA LYS A 229 -0.40 6.34 -3.26
C LYS A 229 -1.18 7.53 -2.67
N GLY A 230 -0.86 7.97 -1.45
CA GLY A 230 -1.51 9.13 -0.82
C GLY A 230 -2.88 8.87 -0.20
N CYS A 231 -3.31 7.60 -0.07
CA CYS A 231 -4.60 7.18 0.48
C CYS A 231 -4.65 7.30 2.03
N LYS A 232 -4.38 8.50 2.56
CA LYS A 232 -4.06 8.77 3.97
C LYS A 232 -5.11 8.26 4.96
N HIS A 233 -6.40 8.46 4.68
CA HIS A 233 -7.48 8.06 5.60
C HIS A 233 -7.58 6.54 5.72
N GLN A 234 -7.41 5.84 4.60
CA GLN A 234 -7.44 4.38 4.55
C GLN A 234 -6.16 3.78 5.13
N PHE A 235 -5.01 4.40 4.87
CA PHE A 235 -3.75 4.06 5.54
C PHE A 235 -3.90 4.10 7.07
N MET A 236 -4.44 5.20 7.61
CA MET A 236 -4.65 5.35 9.06
C MET A 236 -5.67 4.36 9.61
N ALA A 237 -6.75 4.09 8.87
CA ALA A 237 -7.74 3.09 9.26
C ALA A 237 -7.11 1.68 9.31
N LEU A 238 -6.23 1.35 8.36
CA LEU A 238 -5.51 0.07 8.29
C LEU A 238 -4.47 -0.07 9.40
N LEU A 239 -3.68 0.97 9.70
CA LEU A 239 -2.78 0.94 10.86
C LEU A 239 -3.53 0.69 12.16
N GLY A 240 -4.75 1.23 12.27
CA GLY A 240 -5.62 1.01 13.42
C GLY A 240 -6.07 -0.45 13.63
N THR A 241 -5.87 -1.35 12.66
CA THR A 241 -6.16 -2.78 12.79
C THR A 241 -4.97 -3.60 13.28
N PHE A 242 -3.75 -3.05 13.30
CA PHE A 242 -2.55 -3.79 13.72
C PHE A 242 -2.45 -4.00 15.23
N ASN A 243 -3.18 -3.21 16.00
CA ASN A 243 -3.21 -3.26 17.47
C ASN A 243 -4.40 -4.06 18.03
N GLN A 244 -5.05 -4.87 17.19
CA GLN A 244 -6.11 -5.81 17.59
C GLN A 244 -5.61 -7.24 17.47
#